data_AF-A0A183PI22-F1
#
_entry.id   AF-A0A183PI22-F1
#
_cell.length_a   1.000
_cell.length_b   1.000
_cell.length_c   1.000
_cell.angle_alpha   90.00
_cell.angle_beta   90.00
_cell.angle_gamma   90.00
#
_symmetry.space_group_name_H-M   'P 1'
#
loop_
_entity.id
_entity.type
_entity.pdbx_description
1 polymer ?
#
loop_
_entity_poly.entity_id
_entity_poly.type
_entity_poly.pdbx_seq_one_letter_code
_entity_poly.pdbx_strand_id
1 'polypeptide(L)'
;MELADFNKDGKLEYTELWKHLKTKGFTDEEIKMVFENFDENKDNILSHTEQLKLKASLEEQKIALVSELAKEERLNLDAKQPGTSQSKMAPTTQIKIDIKQAEFMQLYKRVNRIENGMGQVIGHIEDVLKSLATLEKIKVIRRETMTQFLQTIISTSPQDRGDRLDDIIQAGLDNMTSTVDLQHE
;
A
#
# COMPACT_ATOMS: atom_id res chain seq x y z
N MET A 1 41.54 6.19 8.76
CA MET A 1 40.54 5.15 8.45
C MET A 1 41.22 4.21 7.47
N GLU A 2 41.92 3.19 7.99
CA GLU A 2 42.50 2.12 7.18
C GLU A 2 41.30 1.35 6.59
N LEU A 3 41.05 1.56 5.31
CA LEU A 3 39.88 1.02 4.63
C LEU A 3 40.18 -0.42 4.25
N ALA A 4 39.67 -1.37 5.03
CA ALA A 4 39.49 -2.78 4.67
C ALA A 4 40.74 -3.60 4.29
N ASP A 5 41.94 -3.03 4.34
CA ASP A 5 43.21 -3.74 4.11
C ASP A 5 43.56 -4.55 5.38
N PHE A 6 43.18 -5.83 5.40
CA PHE A 6 43.41 -6.72 6.54
C PHE A 6 44.82 -7.28 6.55
N ASN A 7 45.46 -7.42 5.40
CA ASN A 7 46.79 -7.99 5.24
C ASN A 7 47.92 -6.91 5.24
N LYS A 8 47.57 -5.62 5.23
CA LYS A 8 48.45 -4.44 5.21
C LYS A 8 49.42 -4.42 4.03
N ASP A 9 49.01 -4.98 2.90
CA ASP A 9 49.84 -5.04 1.69
C ASP A 9 49.69 -3.80 0.79
N GLY A 10 48.79 -2.87 1.15
CA GLY A 10 48.53 -1.65 0.38
C GLY A 10 47.71 -1.88 -0.89
N LYS A 11 47.17 -3.09 -1.07
CA LYS A 11 46.18 -3.49 -2.08
C LYS A 11 44.91 -3.89 -1.34
N LEU A 12 43.80 -3.96 -2.06
CA LEU A 12 42.52 -4.35 -1.46
C LEU A 12 41.90 -5.42 -2.34
N GLU A 13 41.97 -6.65 -1.86
CA GLU A 13 41.37 -7.78 -2.56
C GLU A 13 39.84 -7.72 -2.44
N TYR A 14 39.14 -8.27 -3.44
CA TYR A 14 37.67 -8.39 -3.40
C TYR A 14 37.18 -9.09 -2.13
N THR A 15 37.90 -10.11 -1.66
CA THR A 15 37.56 -10.91 -0.47
C THR A 15 37.61 -10.07 0.82
N GLU A 16 38.58 -9.16 0.92
CA GLU A 16 38.77 -8.27 2.06
C GLU A 16 37.73 -7.14 2.08
N LEU A 17 37.48 -6.52 0.92
CA LEU A 17 36.42 -5.54 0.76
C LEU A 17 35.05 -6.17 1.06
N TRP A 18 34.79 -7.37 0.51
CA TRP A 18 33.56 -8.11 0.74
C TRP A 18 33.35 -8.38 2.22
N LYS A 19 34.35 -8.90 2.93
CA LYS A 19 34.24 -9.18 4.37
C LYS A 19 33.93 -7.91 5.17
N HIS A 20 34.59 -6.80 4.85
CA HIS A 20 34.37 -5.53 5.53
C HIS A 20 32.99 -4.93 5.26
N LEU A 21 32.56 -4.90 3.99
CA LEU A 21 31.28 -4.33 3.59
C LEU A 21 30.10 -5.23 3.98
N LYS A 22 30.27 -6.55 3.96
CA LYS A 22 29.26 -7.49 4.47
C LYS A 22 29.03 -7.30 5.96
N THR A 23 30.09 -7.05 6.74
CA THR A 23 29.98 -6.72 8.17
C THR A 23 29.24 -5.40 8.40
N LYS A 24 29.31 -4.46 7.45
CA LYS A 24 28.55 -3.20 7.49
C LYS A 24 27.11 -3.33 6.96
N GLY A 25 26.71 -4.49 6.46
CA GLY A 25 25.33 -4.76 6.01
C GLY A 25 25.04 -4.49 4.54
N PHE A 26 26.06 -4.30 3.69
CA PHE A 26 25.86 -4.16 2.24
C PHE A 26 25.55 -5.51 1.57
N THR A 27 24.79 -5.49 0.49
CA THR A 27 24.43 -6.69 -0.28
C THR A 27 25.57 -7.14 -1.20
N ASP A 28 25.58 -8.42 -1.58
CA ASP A 28 26.66 -8.98 -2.41
C ASP A 28 26.68 -8.34 -3.80
N GLU A 29 25.51 -8.06 -4.38
CA GLU A 29 25.37 -7.32 -5.63
C GLU A 29 25.95 -5.90 -5.57
N GLU A 30 25.70 -5.16 -4.48
CA GLU A 30 26.22 -3.79 -4.32
C GLU A 30 27.75 -3.79 -4.20
N ILE A 31 28.29 -4.71 -3.42
CA ILE A 31 29.74 -4.85 -3.23
C ILE A 31 30.42 -5.19 -4.56
N LYS A 32 29.85 -6.14 -5.29
CA LYS A 32 30.35 -6.54 -6.61
C LYS A 32 30.29 -5.39 -7.61
N MET A 33 29.19 -4.65 -7.66
CA MET A 33 29.01 -3.52 -8.57
C MET A 33 30.02 -2.40 -8.30
N VAL A 34 30.22 -2.05 -7.03
CA VAL A 34 31.23 -1.04 -6.65
C VAL A 34 32.61 -1.54 -7.05
N PHE A 35 32.94 -2.80 -6.75
CA PHE A 35 34.23 -3.37 -7.08
C PHE A 35 34.50 -3.36 -8.60
N GLU A 36 33.56 -3.85 -9.41
CA GLU A 36 33.68 -3.88 -10.88
C GLU A 36 33.80 -2.48 -11.52
N ASN A 37 33.27 -1.44 -10.86
CA ASN A 37 33.30 -0.08 -11.39
C ASN A 37 34.64 0.64 -11.12
N PHE A 38 35.43 0.15 -10.15
CA PHE A 38 36.72 0.74 -9.79
C PHE A 38 37.92 -0.14 -10.18
N ASP A 39 37.70 -1.44 -10.40
CA ASP A 39 38.69 -2.36 -10.96
C ASP A 39 38.80 -2.17 -12.49
N GLU A 40 39.69 -1.28 -12.93
CA GLU A 40 39.85 -0.91 -14.34
C GLU A 40 40.54 -2.04 -15.14
N ASN A 41 41.44 -2.79 -14.48
CA ASN A 41 42.21 -3.86 -15.11
C ASN A 41 41.57 -5.26 -14.94
N LYS A 42 40.46 -5.36 -14.19
CA LYS A 42 39.70 -6.59 -13.91
C LYS A 42 40.54 -7.67 -13.26
N ASP A 43 41.56 -7.29 -12.49
CA ASP A 43 42.46 -8.24 -11.85
C ASP A 43 41.95 -8.74 -10.48
N ASN A 44 40.73 -8.33 -10.09
CA ASN A 44 40.11 -8.63 -8.80
C ASN A 44 40.88 -8.09 -7.59
N ILE A 45 41.75 -7.09 -7.80
CA ILE A 45 42.55 -6.43 -6.77
C ILE A 45 42.54 -4.92 -7.00
N LEU A 46 41.97 -4.16 -6.08
CA LEU A 46 42.05 -2.70 -6.17
C LEU A 46 43.46 -2.24 -5.80
N SER A 47 44.21 -1.81 -6.81
CA SER A 47 45.54 -1.24 -6.67
C SER A 47 45.50 0.11 -5.95
N HIS A 48 46.64 0.58 -5.45
CA HIS A 48 46.73 1.86 -4.75
C HIS A 48 46.14 3.05 -5.55
N THR A 49 46.30 3.03 -6.87
CA THR A 49 45.77 4.07 -7.77
C THR A 49 44.24 4.02 -7.85
N GLU A 50 43.65 2.82 -7.90
CA GLU A 50 42.20 2.62 -7.96
C GLU A 50 41.54 2.89 -6.62
N GLN A 51 42.17 2.48 -5.52
CA GLN A 51 41.75 2.87 -4.18
C GLN A 51 41.74 4.39 -3.99
N LEU A 52 42.72 5.09 -4.58
CA LEU A 52 42.78 6.55 -4.51
C LEU A 52 41.62 7.19 -5.28
N LYS A 53 41.28 6.66 -6.47
CA LYS A 53 40.10 7.09 -7.25
C LYS A 53 38.79 6.85 -6.47
N LEU A 54 38.64 5.68 -5.87
CA LEU A 54 37.49 5.34 -5.01
C LEU A 54 37.38 6.32 -3.83
N LYS A 55 38.47 6.56 -3.11
CA LYS A 55 38.50 7.46 -1.97
C LYS A 55 38.25 8.92 -2.37
N ALA A 56 38.80 9.37 -3.49
CA ALA A 56 38.56 10.71 -4.01
C ALA A 56 37.09 10.90 -4.38
N SER A 57 36.47 9.91 -5.04
CA SER A 57 35.04 9.95 -5.37
C SER A 57 34.16 9.95 -4.11
N LEU A 58 34.51 9.12 -3.11
CA LEU A 58 33.80 9.10 -1.82
C LEU A 58 33.96 10.42 -1.06
N GLU A 59 35.13 11.03 -1.07
CA GLU A 59 35.36 12.31 -0.40
C GLU A 59 34.67 13.45 -1.15
N GLU A 60 34.64 13.44 -2.48
CA GLU A 60 33.88 14.39 -3.29
C GLU A 60 32.38 14.30 -2.99
N GLN A 61 31.81 13.09 -2.98
CA GLN A 61 30.41 12.87 -2.62
C GLN A 61 30.14 13.31 -1.17
N LYS A 62 31.05 13.03 -0.24
CA LYS A 62 30.93 13.47 1.16
C LYS A 62 30.98 15.00 1.28
N ILE A 63 31.87 15.68 0.57
CA ILE A 63 31.95 17.14 0.54
C ILE A 63 30.66 17.72 -0.07
N ALA A 64 30.14 17.13 -1.14
CA ALA A 64 28.88 17.53 -1.75
C ALA A 64 27.71 17.39 -0.77
N LEU A 65 27.62 16.27 -0.04
CA LEU A 65 26.60 16.03 0.97
C LEU A 65 26.72 16.99 2.17
N VAL A 66 27.94 17.25 2.66
CA VAL A 66 28.18 18.22 3.75
C VAL A 66 27.81 19.63 3.30
N SER A 67 28.12 19.99 2.05
CA SER A 67 27.73 21.28 1.47
C SER A 67 26.21 21.41 1.36
N GLU A 68 25.51 20.36 0.92
CA GLU A 68 24.04 20.36 0.83
C GLU A 68 23.40 20.38 2.22
N LEU A 69 23.92 19.63 3.20
CA LEU A 69 23.47 19.70 4.60
C LEU A 69 23.68 21.09 5.21
N ALA A 70 24.83 21.72 4.96
CA ALA A 70 25.10 23.08 5.42
C ALA A 70 24.15 24.10 4.76
N LYS A 71 23.76 23.86 3.50
CA LYS A 71 22.80 24.68 2.78
C LYS A 71 21.36 24.46 3.29
N GLU A 72 20.98 23.22 3.57
CA GLU A 72 19.70 22.89 4.20
C GLU A 72 19.59 23.43 5.63
N GLU A 73 20.65 23.35 6.44
CA GLU A 73 20.70 23.99 7.76
C GLU A 73 20.58 25.51 7.66
N ARG A 74 21.25 26.14 6.70
CA ARG A 74 21.10 27.59 6.44
C ARG A 74 19.69 27.95 6.01
N LEU A 75 19.05 27.17 5.13
CA LEU A 75 17.67 27.38 4.70
C LEU A 75 16.67 27.17 5.86
N ASN A 76 16.94 26.23 6.78
CA ASN A 76 16.12 25.98 7.96
C ASN A 76 16.27 27.09 9.03
N LEU A 77 17.44 27.73 9.11
CA LEU A 77 17.68 28.91 9.94
C LEU A 77 17.07 30.18 9.33
N ASP A 78 17.11 30.34 8.00
CA ASP A 78 16.49 31.46 7.28
C ASP A 78 14.95 31.39 7.25
N ALA A 79 14.34 30.21 7.39
CA ALA A 79 12.90 30.08 7.58
C ALA A 79 12.38 30.68 8.91
N LYS A 80 13.29 31.09 9.82
CA LYS A 80 12.96 31.74 11.09
C LYS A 80 13.17 33.27 11.09
N GLN A 81 13.61 33.87 9.98
CA GLN A 81 13.71 35.32 9.83
C GLN A 81 12.96 35.82 8.57
N PRO A 82 12.04 36.80 8.69
CA PRO A 82 11.38 37.37 7.54
C PRO A 82 12.27 38.47 6.95
N GLY A 83 12.90 38.24 5.80
CA GLY A 83 13.64 39.33 5.17
C GLY A 83 14.44 39.00 3.91
N THR A 84 13.81 39.26 2.76
CA THR A 84 14.43 39.81 1.53
C THR A 84 15.32 38.92 0.64
N SER A 85 14.73 38.63 -0.53
CA SER A 85 15.28 38.89 -1.88
C SER A 85 16.34 37.98 -2.52
N GLN A 86 15.84 37.31 -3.57
CA GLN A 86 16.46 37.09 -4.89
C GLN A 86 17.80 36.35 -4.98
N SER A 87 17.76 35.13 -5.53
CA SER A 87 18.84 34.62 -6.37
C SER A 87 18.25 33.72 -7.47
N LYS A 88 18.51 34.11 -8.72
CA LYS A 88 18.18 33.42 -9.96
C LYS A 88 19.27 32.38 -10.24
N MET A 89 18.95 31.09 -10.42
CA MET A 89 19.78 30.16 -11.21
C MET A 89 18.91 29.12 -11.93
N ALA A 90 19.34 28.78 -13.15
CA ALA A 90 18.63 28.03 -14.17
C ALA A 90 18.41 26.53 -13.84
N PRO A 91 17.41 25.86 -14.46
CA PRO A 91 16.92 24.56 -14.02
C PRO A 91 17.76 23.42 -14.61
N THR A 92 18.52 22.72 -13.77
CA THR A 92 18.91 21.33 -14.05
C THR A 92 17.66 20.48 -13.89
N THR A 93 17.33 19.70 -14.92
CA THR A 93 16.18 18.78 -15.01
C THR A 93 16.31 17.59 -14.05
N GLN A 94 16.56 17.85 -12.76
CA GLN A 94 15.97 17.01 -11.75
C GLN A 94 14.50 17.37 -11.74
N ILE A 95 13.64 16.38 -11.97
CA ILE A 95 12.23 16.50 -11.59
C ILE A 95 12.23 16.56 -10.06
N LYS A 96 12.63 17.70 -9.48
CA LYS A 96 12.21 18.12 -8.15
C LYS A 96 10.71 18.28 -8.30
N ILE A 97 9.99 17.21 -8.02
CA ILE A 97 8.56 17.30 -7.74
C ILE A 97 8.49 18.03 -6.41
N ASP A 98 8.69 19.34 -6.46
CA ASP A 98 8.44 20.24 -5.35
C ASP A 98 6.92 20.37 -5.29
N ILE A 99 6.27 19.31 -4.76
CA ILE A 99 4.82 19.30 -4.57
C ILE A 99 4.56 20.39 -3.57
N LYS A 100 4.01 21.50 -4.05
CA LYS A 100 3.64 22.62 -3.18
C LYS A 100 2.71 22.06 -2.11
N GLN A 101 2.95 22.40 -0.85
CA GLN A 101 2.11 21.95 0.27
C GLN A 101 0.61 22.15 0.01
N ALA A 102 0.26 23.19 -0.76
CA ALA A 102 -1.11 23.46 -1.21
C ALA A 102 -1.68 22.35 -2.13
N GLU A 103 -0.90 21.80 -3.06
CA GLU A 103 -1.31 20.72 -3.95
C GLU A 103 -1.51 19.41 -3.17
N PHE A 104 -0.60 19.11 -2.23
CA PHE A 104 -0.75 17.99 -1.32
C PHE A 104 -2.01 18.12 -0.45
N MET A 105 -2.27 19.31 0.09
CA MET A 105 -3.46 19.57 0.92
C MET A 105 -4.76 19.43 0.10
N GLN A 106 -4.77 19.86 -1.16
CA GLN A 106 -5.91 19.66 -2.06
C GLN A 106 -6.15 18.17 -2.34
N LEU A 107 -5.09 17.41 -2.59
CA LEU A 107 -5.18 15.97 -2.79
C LEU A 107 -5.69 15.28 -1.52
N TYR A 108 -5.17 15.64 -0.35
CA TYR A 108 -5.62 15.12 0.93
C TYR A 108 -7.13 15.34 1.16
N LYS A 109 -7.62 16.55 0.90
CA LYS A 109 -9.06 16.86 0.98
C LYS A 109 -9.89 16.03 0.00
N ARG A 110 -9.38 15.83 -1.23
CA ARG A 110 -10.06 15.00 -2.23
C ARG A 110 -10.09 13.53 -1.84
N VAL A 111 -8.99 13.00 -1.31
CA VAL A 111 -8.91 11.63 -0.79
C VAL A 111 -9.88 11.46 0.37
N ASN A 112 -9.93 12.40 1.31
CA ASN A 112 -10.88 12.35 2.42
C ASN A 112 -12.35 12.35 1.93
N ARG A 113 -12.68 13.13 0.90
CA ARG A 113 -14.01 13.08 0.27
C ARG A 113 -14.30 11.71 -0.36
N ILE A 114 -13.30 11.10 -1.00
CA ILE A 114 -13.44 9.76 -1.59
C ILE A 114 -13.61 8.71 -0.48
N GLU A 115 -12.86 8.81 0.60
CA GLU A 115 -12.96 7.91 1.75
C GLU A 115 -14.34 7.96 2.40
N ASN A 116 -14.86 9.17 2.66
CA ASN A 116 -16.22 9.34 3.18
C ASN A 116 -17.28 8.82 2.19
N GLY A 117 -17.10 9.09 0.90
CA GLY A 117 -18.00 8.57 -0.15
C GLY A 117 -17.96 7.04 -0.24
N MET A 118 -16.78 6.45 -0.08
CA MET A 118 -16.58 5.00 -0.07
C MET A 118 -17.27 4.36 1.14
N GLY A 119 -17.19 4.99 2.31
CA GLY A 119 -17.95 4.57 3.50
C GLY A 119 -19.46 4.51 3.25
N GLN A 120 -20.04 5.52 2.58
CA GLN A 120 -21.45 5.52 2.21
C GLN A 120 -21.80 4.44 1.18
N VAL A 121 -20.94 4.26 0.17
CA VAL A 121 -21.12 3.20 -0.85
C VAL A 121 -21.08 1.81 -0.20
N ILE A 122 -20.17 1.58 0.74
CA ILE A 122 -20.09 0.33 1.50
C ILE A 122 -21.37 0.11 2.30
N GLY A 123 -21.86 1.13 3.01
CA GLY A 123 -23.14 1.04 3.75
C GLY A 123 -24.32 0.67 2.85
N HIS A 124 -24.47 1.33 1.70
CA HIS A 124 -25.52 0.96 0.74
C HIS A 124 -25.37 -0.48 0.20
N ILE A 125 -24.14 -0.96 0.00
CA ILE A 125 -23.91 -2.35 -0.43
C ILE A 125 -24.32 -3.34 0.67
N GLU A 126 -24.00 -3.04 1.93
CA GLU A 126 -24.43 -3.86 3.06
C GLU A 126 -25.96 -3.95 3.15
N ASP A 127 -26.67 -2.83 2.95
CA ASP A 127 -28.13 -2.81 2.94
C ASP A 127 -28.72 -3.63 1.78
N VAL A 128 -28.15 -3.49 0.57
CA VAL A 128 -28.55 -4.29 -0.59
C VAL A 128 -28.31 -5.78 -0.35
N LEU A 129 -27.17 -6.16 0.24
CA LEU A 129 -26.86 -7.55 0.53
C LEU A 129 -27.80 -8.15 1.59
N LYS A 130 -28.09 -7.40 2.66
CA LYS A 130 -29.08 -7.81 3.67
C LYS A 130 -30.46 -7.99 3.02
N SER A 131 -30.90 -7.02 2.21
CA SER A 131 -32.18 -7.09 1.50
C SER A 131 -32.26 -8.30 0.56
N LEU A 132 -31.19 -8.58 -0.20
CA LEU A 132 -31.13 -9.73 -1.09
C LEU A 132 -31.16 -11.07 -0.34
N ALA A 133 -30.44 -11.18 0.78
CA ALA A 133 -30.46 -12.38 1.62
C ALA A 133 -31.89 -12.69 2.12
N THR A 134 -32.62 -11.67 2.55
CA THR A 134 -34.01 -11.81 3.01
C THR A 134 -34.96 -12.12 1.88
N LEU A 135 -34.81 -11.45 0.73
CA LEU A 135 -35.57 -11.74 -0.48
C LEU A 135 -35.43 -13.22 -0.87
N GLU A 136 -34.21 -13.76 -0.82
CA GLU A 136 -33.97 -15.16 -1.16
C GLU A 136 -34.62 -16.10 -0.15
N LYS A 137 -34.56 -15.79 1.15
CA LYS A 137 -35.27 -16.56 2.19
C LYS A 137 -36.79 -16.55 1.99
N ILE A 138 -37.38 -15.39 1.71
CA ILE A 138 -38.81 -15.25 1.40
C ILE A 138 -39.19 -16.08 0.16
N LYS A 139 -38.36 -16.05 -0.89
CA LYS A 139 -38.61 -16.83 -2.11
C LYS A 139 -38.57 -18.33 -1.85
N VAL A 140 -37.68 -18.81 -0.98
CA VAL A 140 -37.64 -20.22 -0.57
C VAL A 140 -38.92 -20.60 0.17
N ILE A 141 -39.31 -19.83 1.20
CA ILE A 141 -40.56 -20.06 1.96
C ILE A 141 -41.76 -20.11 1.00
N ARG A 142 -41.86 -19.14 0.08
CA ARG A 142 -42.97 -19.10 -0.89
C ARG A 142 -43.02 -20.33 -1.78
N ARG A 143 -41.87 -20.85 -2.22
CA ARG A 143 -41.80 -22.07 -3.02
C ARG A 143 -42.26 -23.27 -2.20
N GLU A 144 -41.79 -23.40 -0.97
CA GLU A 144 -42.18 -24.48 -0.07
C GLU A 144 -43.68 -24.47 0.26
N THR A 145 -44.24 -23.30 0.63
CA THR A 145 -45.67 -23.11 0.85
C THR A 145 -46.47 -23.49 -0.40
N MET A 146 -46.03 -23.06 -1.59
CA MET A 146 -46.68 -23.43 -2.86
C MET A 146 -46.63 -24.95 -3.11
N THR A 147 -45.50 -25.59 -2.84
CA THR A 147 -45.38 -27.06 -2.96
C THR A 147 -46.33 -27.77 -1.99
N GLN A 148 -46.42 -27.33 -0.74
CA GLN A 148 -47.35 -27.88 0.25
C GLN A 148 -48.82 -27.66 -0.15
N PHE A 149 -49.14 -26.47 -0.67
CA PHE A 149 -50.46 -26.12 -1.19
C PHE A 149 -50.88 -27.06 -2.33
N LEU A 150 -50.01 -27.25 -3.33
CA LEU A 150 -50.24 -28.16 -4.44
C LEU A 150 -50.34 -29.63 -3.99
N GLN A 151 -49.47 -30.07 -3.06
CA GLN A 151 -49.53 -31.42 -2.52
C GLN A 151 -50.85 -31.70 -1.79
N THR A 152 -51.38 -30.70 -1.09
CA THR A 152 -52.66 -30.78 -0.38
C THR A 152 -53.82 -30.90 -1.36
N ILE A 153 -53.79 -30.17 -2.49
CA ILE A 153 -54.76 -30.32 -3.58
C ILE A 153 -54.72 -31.73 -4.18
N ILE A 154 -53.52 -32.30 -4.36
CA ILE A 154 -53.35 -33.64 -4.94
C ILE A 154 -53.78 -34.74 -3.98
N SER A 155 -53.46 -34.62 -2.69
CA SER A 155 -53.53 -35.75 -1.75
C SER A 155 -54.72 -35.71 -0.79
N THR A 156 -55.41 -34.57 -0.67
CA THR A 156 -56.46 -34.39 0.36
C THR A 156 -57.86 -34.42 -0.27
N SER A 157 -58.81 -35.01 0.47
CA SER A 157 -60.23 -35.07 0.12
C SER A 157 -60.82 -33.66 -0.11
N PRO A 158 -61.83 -33.47 -0.96
CA PRO A 158 -62.43 -32.15 -1.19
C PRO A 158 -63.08 -31.52 0.05
N GLN A 159 -63.50 -32.35 1.02
CA GLN A 159 -64.19 -31.89 2.23
C GLN A 159 -63.22 -31.26 3.23
N ASP A 160 -62.01 -31.81 3.37
CA ASP A 160 -60.99 -31.33 4.33
C ASP A 160 -59.98 -30.36 3.70
N ARG A 161 -60.16 -30.03 2.41
CA ARG A 161 -59.17 -29.28 1.64
C ARG A 161 -59.16 -27.79 2.00
N GLY A 162 -60.33 -27.18 2.21
CA GLY A 162 -60.45 -25.74 2.45
C GLY A 162 -59.62 -25.30 3.65
N ASP A 163 -59.95 -25.84 4.83
CA ASP A 163 -59.31 -25.50 6.10
C ASP A 163 -57.78 -25.74 6.05
N ARG A 164 -57.33 -26.84 5.45
CA ARG A 164 -55.89 -27.16 5.34
C ARG A 164 -55.14 -26.20 4.41
N LEU A 165 -55.77 -25.73 3.34
CA LEU A 165 -55.14 -24.77 2.43
C LEU A 165 -55.02 -23.39 3.10
N ASP A 166 -56.04 -22.99 3.87
CA ASP A 166 -56.00 -21.74 4.63
C ASP A 166 -54.92 -21.77 5.71
N ASP A 167 -54.77 -22.89 6.43
CA ASP A 167 -53.69 -23.10 7.40
C ASP A 167 -52.29 -23.00 6.77
N ILE A 168 -52.10 -23.61 5.59
CA ILE A 168 -50.82 -23.57 4.86
C ILE A 168 -50.48 -22.15 4.40
N ILE A 169 -51.48 -21.41 3.90
CA ILE A 169 -51.28 -20.02 3.49
C ILE A 169 -50.93 -19.17 4.71
N GLN A 170 -51.66 -19.31 5.81
CA GLN A 170 -51.43 -18.53 7.02
C GLN A 170 -50.03 -18.81 7.60
N ALA A 171 -49.65 -20.08 7.75
CA ALA A 171 -48.32 -20.47 8.22
C ALA A 171 -47.20 -19.96 7.28
N GLY A 172 -47.43 -19.98 5.97
CA GLY A 172 -46.49 -19.44 4.99
C GLY A 172 -46.31 -17.92 5.12
N LEU A 173 -47.40 -17.18 5.32
CA LEU A 173 -47.38 -15.73 5.53
C LEU A 173 -46.71 -15.35 6.86
N ASP A 174 -46.98 -16.09 7.93
CA ASP A 174 -46.39 -15.85 9.24
C ASP A 174 -44.87 -16.10 9.22
N ASN A 175 -44.44 -17.14 8.51
CA ASN A 175 -43.02 -17.44 8.34
C ASN A 175 -42.30 -16.37 7.49
N MET A 176 -42.94 -15.85 6.43
CA MET A 176 -42.40 -14.73 5.65
C MET A 176 -42.30 -13.44 6.48
N THR A 177 -43.33 -13.13 7.28
CA THR A 177 -43.35 -11.95 8.16
C THR A 177 -42.24 -12.03 9.21
N SER A 178 -42.09 -13.19 9.85
CA SER A 178 -41.02 -13.45 10.82
C SER A 178 -39.62 -13.25 10.23
N THR A 179 -39.43 -13.54 8.93
CA THR A 179 -38.14 -13.31 8.26
C THR A 179 -37.84 -11.86 7.93
N VAL A 180 -38.86 -11.01 7.81
CA VAL A 180 -38.68 -9.56 7.60
C VAL A 180 -38.36 -8.88 8.92
N ASP A 181 -39.00 -9.29 10.02
CA ASP A 181 -38.82 -8.66 11.34
C ASP A 181 -37.41 -8.86 11.92
N LEU A 182 -36.75 -9.99 11.61
CA LEU A 182 -35.36 -10.25 12.00
C LEU A 182 -34.32 -9.30 11.37
N GLN A 183 -34.71 -8.44 10.41
CA GLN A 183 -33.82 -7.41 9.84
C GLN A 183 -33.87 -6.07 10.56
N HIS A 184 -34.87 -5.84 11.41
CA HIS A 184 -35.09 -4.55 12.08
C HIS A 184 -34.55 -4.49 13.53
N GLU A 185 -33.95 -5.58 14.03
CA GLU A 185 -33.10 -5.63 15.24
C GLU A 185 -31.61 -5.52 14.89
#